data_AF-A0A962GBC9-F1
#
_entry.id   AF-A0A962GBC9-F1
#
_cell.length_a   1.000
_cell.length_b   1.000
_cell.length_c   1.000
_cell.angle_alpha   90.00
_cell.angle_beta   90.00
_cell.angle_gamma   90.00
#
_symmetry.space_group_name_H-M   'P 1'
#
loop_
_entity.id
_entity.type
_entity.pdbx_description
1 polymer ?
#
loop_
_entity_poly.entity_id
_entity_poly.type
_entity_poly.pdbx_seq_one_letter_code
_entity_poly.pdbx_strand_id
1 'polypeptide(L)'
;IRDGDRALGYYVGLDYAVNASVPIYLRLLQLLIDDAIELDCNELSFGRTAMEPKASLGATAKASHVWLRHRVPVVNVLIREVFGRVRPDEVPERRPFKNA
;
A
#
# COMPACT_ATOMS: atom_id res chain seq x y z
N ILE A 1 -2.21 -12.14 6.67
CA ILE A 1 -3.05 -12.14 7.91
C ILE A 1 -4.49 -11.84 7.51
N ARG A 2 -5.47 -12.60 8.01
CA ARG A 2 -6.90 -12.32 7.76
C ARG A 2 -7.46 -11.35 8.82
N ASP A 3 -8.13 -10.31 8.36
CA ASP A 3 -8.80 -9.25 9.13
C ASP A 3 -10.23 -9.10 8.59
N GLY A 4 -11.16 -9.89 9.15
CA GLY A 4 -12.51 -10.03 8.62
C GLY A 4 -12.50 -10.63 7.20
N ASP A 5 -12.95 -9.84 6.23
CA ASP A 5 -13.01 -10.18 4.80
C ASP A 5 -11.79 -9.66 4.02
N ARG A 6 -10.77 -9.15 4.73
CA ARG A 6 -9.57 -8.57 4.13
C ARG A 6 -8.33 -9.35 4.51
N ALA A 7 -7.49 -9.65 3.53
CA ALA A 7 -6.13 -10.13 3.74
C ALA A 7 -5.14 -8.95 3.84
N LEU A 8 -4.17 -9.06 4.74
CA LEU A 8 -3.12 -8.08 5.01
C LEU A 8 -1.74 -8.67 4.76
N GLY A 9 -1.01 -8.09 3.80
CA GLY A 9 0.44 -8.28 3.61
C GLY A 9 1.23 -7.42 4.60
N TYR A 10 1.23 -7.82 5.87
CA TYR A 10 1.62 -6.95 6.98
C TYR A 10 3.14 -6.74 7.13
N TYR A 11 3.91 -7.79 6.88
CA TYR A 11 5.36 -7.78 7.00
C TYR A 11 5.98 -8.32 5.71
N VAL A 12 7.05 -7.68 5.26
CA VAL A 12 7.86 -8.16 4.14
C VAL A 12 9.32 -7.79 4.41
N GLY A 13 10.20 -8.76 4.21
CA GLY A 13 11.64 -8.57 4.27
C GLY A 13 12.27 -9.36 3.15
N LEU A 14 13.23 -8.74 2.46
CA LEU A 14 13.97 -9.39 1.39
C LEU A 14 15.38 -8.81 1.30
N ASP A 15 16.29 -9.61 0.75
CA ASP A 15 17.60 -9.12 0.34
C ASP A 15 17.48 -8.38 -1.00
N TYR A 16 17.73 -7.07 -0.97
CA TYR A 16 17.65 -6.22 -2.16
C TYR A 16 18.72 -6.52 -3.20
N ALA A 17 19.90 -7.01 -2.79
CA ALA A 17 20.95 -7.40 -3.71
C ALA A 17 20.51 -8.61 -4.54
N VAL A 18 19.87 -9.59 -3.89
CA VAL A 18 19.28 -10.74 -4.60
C VAL A 18 18.10 -10.29 -5.47
N ASN A 19 17.23 -9.43 -4.94
CA ASN A 19 16.05 -8.95 -5.66
C ASN A 19 16.38 -8.22 -6.98
N ALA A 20 17.57 -7.61 -7.08
CA ALA A 20 18.05 -6.99 -8.31
C ALA A 20 18.29 -8.01 -9.44
N SER A 21 18.60 -9.27 -9.10
CA SER A 21 18.86 -10.35 -10.06
C SER A 21 17.65 -11.26 -10.28
N VAL A 22 16.82 -11.43 -9.26
CA VAL A 22 15.63 -12.30 -9.28
C VAL A 22 14.47 -11.49 -8.69
N PRO A 23 13.30 -11.37 -9.35
CA PRO A 23 12.22 -10.47 -8.91
C PRO A 23 11.43 -11.01 -7.72
N ILE A 24 12.10 -11.19 -6.57
CA ILE A 24 11.56 -11.75 -5.33
C ILE A 24 10.38 -10.93 -4.83
N TYR A 25 10.49 -9.60 -4.82
CA TYR A 25 9.42 -8.73 -4.34
C TYR A 25 8.13 -8.90 -5.14
N LEU A 26 8.23 -8.99 -6.47
CA LEU A 26 7.08 -9.22 -7.33
C LEU A 26 6.46 -10.60 -7.05
N ARG A 27 7.30 -11.63 -6.84
CA ARG A 27 6.83 -12.96 -6.47
C ARG A 27 6.09 -12.96 -5.13
N LEU A 28 6.60 -12.23 -4.13
CA LEU A 28 5.94 -12.09 -2.83
C LEU A 28 4.57 -11.41 -2.96
N LEU A 29 4.43 -10.38 -3.81
CA LEU A 29 3.13 -9.77 -4.07
C LEU A 29 2.14 -10.76 -4.69
N GLN A 30 2.58 -11.62 -5.62
CA GLN A 30 1.73 -12.65 -6.19
C GLN A 30 1.30 -13.69 -5.15
N LEU A 31 2.22 -14.14 -4.30
CA LEU A 31 1.90 -15.09 -3.22
C LEU A 31 0.87 -14.50 -2.24
N LEU A 32 0.91 -13.20 -1.96
CA LEU A 32 -0.11 -12.56 -1.13
C LEU A 32 -1.52 -12.61 -1.76
N ILE A 33 -1.61 -12.63 -3.10
CA ILE A 33 -2.88 -12.82 -3.82
C ILE A 33 -3.36 -14.26 -3.63
N ASP A 34 -2.47 -15.23 -3.83
CA ASP A 34 -2.77 -16.65 -3.63
C ASP A 34 -3.26 -16.88 -2.19
N ASP A 35 -2.54 -16.36 -1.19
CA ASP A 35 -2.92 -16.42 0.23
C ASP A 35 -4.30 -15.79 0.48
N ALA A 36 -4.62 -14.66 -0.14
CA ALA A 36 -5.91 -13.99 0.04
C ALA A 36 -7.08 -14.82 -0.52
N ILE A 37 -6.85 -15.50 -1.65
CA ILE A 37 -7.82 -16.40 -2.27
C ILE A 37 -8.02 -17.63 -1.37
N GLU A 38 -6.93 -18.24 -0.89
CA GLU A 38 -7.00 -19.40 0.01
C GLU A 38 -7.71 -19.08 1.34
N LEU A 39 -7.56 -17.84 1.81
CA LEU A 39 -8.24 -17.33 3.00
C LEU A 39 -9.70 -16.93 2.78
N ASP A 40 -10.22 -17.06 1.55
CA ASP A 40 -11.58 -16.67 1.15
C ASP A 40 -11.87 -15.20 1.54
N CYS A 41 -10.94 -14.30 1.20
CA CYS A 41 -11.04 -12.86 1.43
C CYS A 41 -11.38 -12.13 0.13
N ASN A 42 -12.31 -11.17 0.19
CA ASN A 42 -12.70 -10.35 -0.96
C ASN A 42 -11.79 -9.13 -1.20
N GLU A 43 -10.96 -8.75 -0.22
CA GLU A 43 -10.02 -7.64 -0.34
C GLU A 43 -8.60 -8.05 0.07
N LEU A 44 -7.59 -7.59 -0.67
CA LEU A 44 -6.18 -7.70 -0.27
C LEU A 44 -5.56 -6.30 -0.12
N SER A 45 -5.03 -6.02 1.06
CA SER A 45 -4.21 -4.84 1.30
C SER A 45 -2.72 -5.18 1.19
N PHE A 46 -2.07 -4.64 0.15
CA PHE A 46 -0.63 -4.72 -0.03
C PHE A 46 0.16 -3.70 0.83
N GLY A 47 -0.52 -2.82 1.57
CA GLY A 47 0.11 -1.72 2.31
C GLY A 47 0.49 -0.52 1.43
N ARG A 48 1.24 0.43 2.00
CA ARG A 48 1.31 1.83 1.53
C ARG A 48 2.41 2.17 0.52
N THR A 49 3.48 1.39 0.47
CA THR A 49 4.69 1.69 -0.36
C THR A 49 4.65 0.97 -1.71
N ALA A 50 5.65 1.20 -2.58
CA ALA A 50 5.81 0.48 -3.85
C ALA A 50 4.54 0.44 -4.70
N MET A 51 3.99 1.62 -5.00
CA MET A 51 2.69 1.75 -5.68
C MET A 51 2.70 1.16 -7.09
N GLU A 52 3.80 1.30 -7.84
CA GLU A 52 3.89 0.85 -9.24
C GLU A 52 3.76 -0.68 -9.44
N PRO A 53 4.52 -1.54 -8.72
CA PRO A 53 4.32 -2.99 -8.82
C PRO A 53 2.90 -3.44 -8.43
N LYS A 54 2.30 -2.79 -7.43
CA LYS A 54 0.96 -3.11 -6.94
C LYS A 54 -0.12 -2.72 -7.94
N ALA A 55 -0.01 -1.53 -8.52
CA ALA A 55 -0.91 -1.07 -9.58
C ALA A 55 -0.84 -2.00 -10.80
N SER A 56 0.35 -2.48 -11.15
CA SER A 56 0.54 -3.45 -12.24
C SER A 56 -0.18 -4.79 -12.01
N LEU A 57 -0.46 -5.14 -10.75
CA LEU A 57 -1.26 -6.33 -10.38
C LEU A 57 -2.76 -6.04 -10.29
N GLY A 58 -3.19 -4.81 -10.56
CA GLY A 58 -4.59 -4.38 -10.52
C GLY A 58 -5.01 -3.79 -9.17
N ALA A 59 -4.07 -3.56 -8.25
CA ALA A 59 -4.38 -2.88 -7.00
C ALA A 59 -4.75 -1.42 -7.26
N THR A 60 -5.83 -0.96 -6.64
CA THR A 60 -6.25 0.44 -6.68
C THR A 60 -5.82 1.16 -5.41
N ALA A 61 -5.37 2.41 -5.53
CA ALA A 61 -4.99 3.18 -4.36
C ALA A 61 -6.22 3.59 -3.55
N LYS A 62 -6.19 3.33 -2.24
CA LYS A 62 -7.19 3.81 -1.28
C LYS A 62 -6.64 5.04 -0.56
N ALA A 63 -7.39 6.14 -0.63
CA ALA A 63 -7.05 7.37 0.07
C ALA A 63 -6.97 7.12 1.59
N SER A 64 -5.87 7.54 2.20
CA SER A 64 -5.65 7.48 3.64
C SER A 64 -5.67 8.89 4.22
N HIS A 65 -6.32 9.05 5.37
CA HIS A 65 -6.43 10.33 6.05
C HIS A 65 -5.63 10.29 7.35
N VAL A 66 -4.99 11.41 7.69
CA VAL A 66 -4.26 11.56 8.95
C VAL A 66 -4.92 12.68 9.73
N TRP A 67 -5.39 12.37 10.94
CA TRP A 67 -5.93 13.37 11.86
C TRP A 67 -4.90 13.69 12.94
N LEU A 68 -4.57 14.96 13.08
CA LEU A 68 -3.56 15.45 14.01
C LEU A 68 -4.17 16.52 14.89
N ARG A 69 -4.05 16.34 16.19
CA ARG A 69 -4.48 17.32 17.19
C ARG A 69 -3.44 17.38 18.30
N HIS A 70 -2.90 18.56 18.52
CA HIS A 70 -2.09 18.89 19.67
C HIS A 70 -2.93 19.57 20.74
N ARG A 71 -2.58 19.36 22.01
CA ARG A 71 -3.30 19.98 23.16
C ARG A 71 -3.11 21.50 23.19
N VAL A 72 -1.92 21.97 22.81
CA VAL A 72 -1.58 23.40 22.77
C VAL A 72 -2.08 24.02 21.45
N PRO A 73 -2.96 25.05 21.49
CA PRO A 73 -3.55 25.65 20.29
C PRO A 73 -2.54 26.18 19.27
N VAL A 74 -1.45 26.82 19.72
CA VAL A 74 -0.43 27.36 18.81
C VAL A 74 0.28 26.27 18.00
N VAL A 75 0.43 25.07 18.56
CA VAL A 75 1.06 23.93 17.85
C VAL A 75 0.14 23.40 16.75
N ASN A 76 -1.19 23.48 16.91
CA ASN A 76 -2.12 23.11 15.84
C ASN A 76 -1.97 24.00 14.61
N VAL A 77 -1.68 25.29 14.80
CA VAL A 77 -1.40 26.22 13.69
C VAL A 77 -0.13 25.79 12.94
N LEU A 78 0.95 25.47 13.68
CA LEU A 78 2.19 24.98 13.08
C LEU A 78 2.01 23.65 12.34
N ILE A 79 1.29 22.69 12.92
CA ILE A 79 1.01 21.40 12.29
C ILE A 79 0.28 21.60 10.96
N ARG A 80 -0.72 22.48 10.91
CA ARG A 80 -1.44 22.78 9.67
C ARG A 80 -0.51 23.27 8.56
N GLU A 81 0.39 24.19 8.89
CA GLU A 81 1.35 24.75 7.93
C GLU A 81 2.38 23.71 7.45
N VAL A 82 2.89 22.87 8.36
CA VAL A 82 3.87 21.83 8.00
C VAL A 82 3.22 20.75 7.14
N PHE A 83 2.05 20.24 7.53
CA PHE A 83 1.39 19.16 6.80
C PHE A 83 0.81 19.61 5.46
N GLY A 84 0.41 20.88 5.32
CA GLY A 84 0.00 21.44 4.04
C GLY A 84 1.10 21.44 2.96
N ARG A 85 2.36 21.29 3.36
CA ARG A 85 3.52 21.19 2.45
C ARG A 85 3.86 19.77 2.05
N VAL A 86 3.30 18.76 2.72
CA VAL A 86 3.51 17.36 2.37
C VAL A 86 2.74 17.08 1.08
N ARG A 87 3.46 16.86 -0.02
CA ARG A 87 2.86 16.44 -1.28
C ARG A 87 2.83 14.92 -1.33
N PRO A 88 1.64 14.28 -1.44
CA PRO A 88 1.59 12.86 -1.72
C PRO A 88 2.11 12.60 -3.13
N ASP A 89 2.75 11.44 -3.32
CA ASP A 89 3.15 10.97 -4.63
C ASP A 89 1.93 10.74 -5.52
N GLU A 90 2.11 10.90 -6.84
CA GLU A 90 1.06 10.59 -7.80
C GLU A 90 0.69 9.11 -7.75
N VAL A 91 -0.62 8.84 -7.78
CA VAL A 91 -1.13 7.48 -7.81
C VAL A 91 -0.95 6.92 -9.23
N PRO A 92 -0.17 5.84 -9.42
CA PRO A 92 -0.04 5.23 -10.73
C PRO A 92 -1.36 4.55 -11.13
N GLU A 93 -1.93 4.93 -12.26
CA GLU A 93 -3.07 4.22 -12.86
C GLU A 93 -2.56 3.15 -13.83
N ARG A 94 -2.88 1.89 -13.55
CA ARG A 94 -2.58 0.75 -14.41
C ARG A 94 -3.82 -0.12 -14.56
N ARG A 95 -4.11 -0.53 -15.79
CA ARG A 95 -5.21 -1.44 -16.12
C ARG A 95 -4.61 -2.70 -16.73
N PRO A 96 -4.27 -3.71 -15.91
CA PRO A 96 -3.69 -4.96 -16.41
C PRO A 96 -4.71 -5.80 -17.18
N PHE A 97 -6.00 -5.58 -16.97
CA PHE A 97 -7.09 -6.31 -17.62
C PHE A 97 -7.73 -5.46 -18.71
N LYS A 98 -7.98 -6.06 -19.88
CA LYS A 98 -8.54 -5.36 -21.06
C LYS A 98 -9.99 -4.87 -20.86
N ASN A 99 -10.76 -5.57 -20.03
CA ASN A 99 -12.22 -5.40 -19.89
C ASN A 99 -12.67 -5.21 -18.42
N ALA A 100 -11.79 -4.76 -17.52
CA ALA A 100 -12.13 -4.49 -16.12
C ALA A 100 -12.49 -3.03 -15.89
#